data_AF-A0A920F6P4-F1
#
_entry.id   AF-A0A920F6P4-F1
#
_cell.length_a   1.000
_cell.length_b   1.000
_cell.length_c   1.000
_cell.angle_alpha   90.00
_cell.angle_beta   90.00
_cell.angle_gamma   90.00
#
_symmetry.space_group_name_H-M   'P 1'
#
loop_
_entity.id
_entity.type
_entity.pdbx_description
1 polymer ?
#
loop_
_entity_poly.entity_id
_entity_poly.type
_entity_poly.pdbx_seq_one_letter_code
_entity_poly.pdbx_strand_id
1 'polypeptide(L)'
;MRAKIGAQFMGLTASPERRTGDQRDQLSLAFDAIIDCANIETLIEEGILVPPIYRPHFIHDLDLSSIDISSGDFPVSKLAPAIVKSSMIDYATFIYLEERQNVPSAPISAWFCPDVTVAEATLEKVRANGIEAEIVTASTPITERMELLEAHENGAIEAMVSVGVLAEGWDNPHCNLIVHLAANSFEGRLGANSGKRSSICRG
;
A
#
# COMPACT_ATOMS: atom_id res chain seq x y z
N MET A 1 -20.56 20.48 -15.86
CA MET A 1 -20.02 20.45 -17.24
C MET A 1 -21.16 20.48 -18.24
N ARG A 2 -21.15 21.39 -19.22
CA ARG A 2 -22.06 21.30 -20.40
C ARG A 2 -21.41 20.37 -21.41
N ALA A 3 -21.78 19.09 -21.42
CA ALA A 3 -21.32 18.16 -22.46
C ALA A 3 -21.94 18.57 -23.81
N LYS A 4 -21.14 18.54 -24.89
CA LYS A 4 -21.66 18.75 -26.25
C LYS A 4 -22.54 17.56 -26.63
N ILE A 5 -23.70 17.82 -27.22
CA ILE A 5 -24.58 16.79 -27.79
C ILE A 5 -23.76 16.02 -28.84
N GLY A 6 -23.61 14.70 -28.65
CA GLY A 6 -22.84 13.82 -29.52
C GLY A 6 -21.39 13.55 -29.12
N ALA A 7 -20.91 14.05 -27.97
CA ALA A 7 -19.60 13.68 -27.44
C ALA A 7 -19.59 12.22 -26.97
N GLN A 8 -18.52 11.49 -27.29
CA GLN A 8 -18.26 10.14 -26.78
C GLN A 8 -17.35 10.23 -25.55
N PHE A 9 -17.64 9.41 -24.54
CA PHE A 9 -16.86 9.32 -23.31
C PHE A 9 -16.00 8.06 -23.33
N MET A 10 -14.71 8.22 -23.06
CA MET A 10 -13.77 7.12 -22.87
C MET A 10 -13.16 7.25 -21.47
N GLY A 11 -13.34 6.21 -20.65
CA GLY A 11 -12.69 6.09 -19.35
C GLY A 11 -11.49 5.16 -19.45
N LEU A 12 -10.39 5.50 -18.77
CA LEU A 12 -9.23 4.63 -18.62
C LEU A 12 -9.09 4.27 -17.14
N THR A 13 -8.90 2.99 -16.84
CA THR A 13 -8.70 2.50 -15.48
C THR A 13 -7.72 1.32 -15.52
N ALA A 14 -6.81 1.28 -14.55
CA ALA A 14 -5.96 0.10 -14.31
C ALA A 14 -6.69 -0.99 -13.50
N SER A 15 -7.83 -0.63 -12.88
CA SER A 15 -8.60 -1.51 -11.99
C SER A 15 -10.08 -1.44 -12.37
N PRO A 16 -10.52 -2.17 -13.42
CA PRO A 16 -11.91 -2.13 -13.89
C PRO A 16 -12.89 -2.76 -12.90
N GLU A 17 -12.42 -3.65 -12.03
CA GLU A 17 -13.22 -4.29 -10.98
C GLU A 17 -12.78 -3.79 -9.60
N ARG A 18 -13.69 -3.13 -8.87
CA ARG A 18 -13.53 -2.93 -7.41
C ARG A 18 -14.29 -4.03 -6.69
N ARG A 19 -13.62 -4.77 -5.81
CA ARG A 19 -14.24 -5.83 -4.98
C ARG A 19 -14.95 -5.25 -3.75
N THR A 20 -15.71 -4.18 -3.93
CA THR A 20 -16.66 -3.71 -2.92
C THR A 20 -17.95 -4.50 -3.12
N GLY A 21 -18.52 -5.07 -2.07
CA GLY A 21 -19.83 -5.74 -2.13
C GLY A 21 -21.00 -4.80 -2.43
N ASP A 22 -20.72 -3.52 -2.73
CA ASP A 22 -21.70 -2.50 -3.07
C ASP A 22 -21.87 -2.41 -4.58
N GLN A 23 -23.08 -2.72 -5.07
CA GLN A 23 -23.42 -2.70 -6.49
C GLN A 23 -23.39 -1.29 -7.11
N ARG A 24 -23.28 -0.24 -6.29
CA ARG A 24 -23.26 1.17 -6.74
C ARG A 24 -21.91 1.64 -7.28
N ASP A 25 -20.83 0.90 -7.02
CA ASP A 25 -19.46 1.26 -7.43
C ASP A 25 -19.02 0.59 -8.76
N GLN A 26 -19.94 -0.04 -9.49
CA GLN A 26 -19.60 -0.74 -10.73
C GLN A 26 -19.49 0.22 -11.91
N LEU A 27 -18.36 0.19 -12.62
CA LEU A 27 -18.12 0.99 -13.84
C LEU A 27 -19.15 0.70 -14.95
N SER A 28 -19.79 -0.47 -14.91
CA SER A 28 -20.91 -0.86 -15.80
C SER A 28 -22.15 0.03 -15.66
N LEU A 29 -22.28 0.79 -14.57
CA LEU A 29 -23.36 1.77 -14.38
C LEU A 29 -23.09 3.09 -15.13
N ALA A 30 -21.84 3.37 -15.49
CA ALA A 30 -21.41 4.64 -16.10
C ALA A 30 -20.98 4.50 -17.57
N PHE A 31 -20.62 3.31 -18.03
CA PHE A 31 -20.11 3.05 -19.38
C PHE A 31 -20.88 1.92 -20.07
N ASP A 32 -21.17 2.10 -21.36
CA ASP A 32 -21.90 1.11 -22.19
C ASP A 32 -21.09 -0.17 -22.46
N ALA A 33 -19.76 -0.08 -22.42
CA ALA A 33 -18.85 -1.19 -22.62
C ALA A 33 -17.56 -1.01 -21.81
N ILE A 34 -17.03 -2.12 -21.31
CA ILE A 34 -15.70 -2.22 -20.72
C ILE A 34 -14.87 -3.06 -21.69
N ILE A 35 -13.77 -2.49 -22.17
CA ILE A 35 -12.83 -3.19 -23.05
C ILE A 35 -11.59 -3.45 -22.21
N ASP A 36 -11.29 -4.73 -21.96
CA ASP A 36 -10.06 -5.13 -21.30
C ASP A 36 -8.92 -5.14 -22.31
N CYS A 37 -8.00 -4.19 -22.16
CA CYS A 37 -6.96 -3.91 -23.16
C CYS A 37 -5.60 -4.47 -22.79
N ALA A 38 -5.35 -4.83 -21.52
CA ALA A 38 -4.02 -5.24 -21.08
C ALA A 38 -4.08 -6.20 -19.89
N ASN A 39 -3.56 -7.41 -20.09
CA ASN A 39 -3.38 -8.40 -19.03
C ASN A 39 -2.01 -8.20 -18.35
N ILE A 40 -2.00 -8.11 -17.02
CA ILE A 40 -0.78 -8.00 -16.19
C ILE A 40 0.22 -9.12 -16.52
N GLU A 41 -0.25 -10.36 -16.71
CA GLU A 41 0.63 -11.50 -17.03
C GLU A 41 1.36 -11.27 -18.35
N THR A 42 0.64 -10.82 -19.38
CA THR A 42 1.23 -10.50 -20.69
C THR A 42 2.22 -9.34 -20.59
N LEU A 43 1.90 -8.29 -19.84
CA LEU A 43 2.81 -7.15 -19.65
C LEU A 43 4.10 -7.55 -18.92
N ILE A 44 4.03 -8.51 -18.00
CA ILE A 44 5.22 -9.08 -17.34
C ILE A 44 6.02 -9.94 -18.33
N GLU A 45 5.37 -10.80 -19.11
CA GLU A 45 6.01 -11.65 -20.13
C GLU A 45 6.71 -10.83 -21.22
N GLU A 46 6.13 -9.70 -21.61
CA GLU A 46 6.70 -8.77 -22.60
C GLU A 46 7.81 -7.88 -22.02
N GLY A 47 8.09 -7.96 -20.71
CA GLY A 47 9.11 -7.15 -20.04
C GLY A 47 8.73 -5.68 -19.85
N ILE A 48 7.43 -5.36 -19.99
CA ILE A 48 6.88 -4.01 -19.73
C ILE A 48 6.73 -3.79 -18.22
N LEU A 49 6.33 -4.83 -17.48
CA LEU A 49 6.21 -4.81 -16.02
C LEU A 49 7.22 -5.76 -15.36
N VAL A 50 7.60 -5.43 -14.14
CA VAL A 50 8.49 -6.26 -13.31
C VAL A 50 7.65 -7.28 -12.51
N PRO A 51 8.02 -8.57 -12.47
CA PRO A 51 7.28 -9.56 -11.70
C PRO A 51 7.43 -9.32 -10.18
N PRO A 52 6.33 -9.13 -9.43
CA PRO A 52 6.42 -8.87 -8.00
C PRO A 52 6.74 -10.14 -7.21
N ILE A 53 7.62 -10.04 -6.22
CA ILE A 53 7.86 -11.07 -5.20
C ILE A 53 7.10 -10.68 -3.93
N TYR A 54 6.10 -11.48 -3.55
CA TYR A 54 5.27 -11.24 -2.37
C TYR A 54 5.69 -12.11 -1.19
N ARG A 55 5.99 -11.49 -0.03
CA ARG A 55 6.30 -12.18 1.23
C ARG A 55 5.30 -11.82 2.33
N PRO A 56 4.30 -12.67 2.61
CA PRO A 56 3.39 -12.46 3.73
C PRO A 56 3.99 -12.98 5.03
N HIS A 57 3.84 -12.19 6.09
CA HIS A 57 4.28 -12.54 7.45
C HIS A 57 3.12 -12.47 8.43
N PHE A 58 3.06 -13.45 9.33
CA PHE A 58 2.01 -13.53 10.34
C PHE A 58 2.50 -12.99 11.67
N ILE A 59 1.75 -12.06 12.25
CA ILE A 59 2.06 -11.48 13.56
C ILE A 59 1.21 -12.17 14.63
N HIS A 60 1.84 -12.95 15.49
CA HIS A 60 1.13 -13.81 16.44
C HIS A 60 0.53 -13.02 17.62
N ASP A 61 1.23 -11.99 18.09
CA ASP A 61 0.89 -11.19 19.27
C ASP A 61 -0.06 -10.01 18.99
N LEU A 62 -0.47 -9.81 17.73
CA LEU A 62 -1.47 -8.81 17.38
C LEU A 62 -2.86 -9.31 17.82
N ASP A 63 -3.33 -8.94 19.01
CA ASP A 63 -4.66 -9.32 19.48
C ASP A 63 -5.76 -8.42 18.91
N LEU A 64 -6.62 -9.00 18.06
CA LEU A 64 -7.78 -8.35 17.45
C LEU A 64 -9.10 -8.97 17.93
N SER A 65 -9.05 -9.87 18.92
CA SER A 65 -10.22 -10.65 19.38
C SER A 65 -11.36 -9.81 19.96
N SER A 66 -11.04 -8.60 20.45
CA SER A 66 -11.99 -7.65 21.06
C SER A 66 -12.55 -6.62 20.07
N ILE A 67 -12.21 -6.71 18.79
CA ILE A 67 -12.60 -5.74 17.76
C ILE A 67 -13.76 -6.32 16.95
N ASP A 68 -14.96 -5.75 17.13
CA ASP A 68 -16.11 -6.05 16.28
C ASP A 68 -15.84 -5.66 14.82
N ILE A 69 -16.03 -6.63 13.93
CA ILE A 69 -15.93 -6.48 12.48
C ILE A 69 -17.35 -6.29 11.96
N SER A 70 -17.82 -5.05 11.87
CA SER A 70 -19.20 -4.75 11.43
C SER A 70 -19.37 -4.74 9.91
N SER A 71 -18.28 -4.58 9.13
CA SER A 71 -18.33 -4.39 7.67
C SER A 71 -17.30 -5.21 6.88
N GLY A 72 -16.65 -6.18 7.51
CA GLY A 72 -15.57 -6.96 6.89
C GLY A 72 -14.17 -6.38 7.13
N ASP A 73 -14.05 -5.08 7.44
CA ASP A 73 -12.77 -4.41 7.75
C ASP A 73 -12.65 -4.07 9.25
N PHE A 74 -11.41 -4.01 9.75
CA PHE A 74 -11.14 -3.57 11.12
C PHE A 74 -11.26 -2.04 11.24
N PRO A 75 -11.98 -1.52 12.24
CA PRO A 75 -11.99 -0.08 12.51
C PRO A 75 -10.58 0.44 12.78
N VAL A 76 -10.10 1.39 11.98
CA VAL A 76 -8.76 1.98 12.09
C VAL A 76 -8.44 2.45 13.52
N SER A 77 -9.43 3.07 14.17
CA SER A 77 -9.31 3.58 15.55
C SER A 77 -9.03 2.50 16.61
N LYS A 78 -9.41 1.24 16.36
CA LYS A 78 -9.11 0.11 17.24
C LYS A 78 -7.87 -0.65 16.78
N LEU A 79 -7.60 -0.66 15.47
CA LEU A 79 -6.47 -1.37 14.89
C LEU A 79 -5.13 -0.69 15.20
N ALA A 80 -5.04 0.64 15.08
CA ALA A 80 -3.79 1.37 15.27
C ALA A 80 -3.16 1.16 16.67
N PRO A 81 -3.89 1.25 17.79
CA PRO A 81 -3.33 0.94 19.11
C PRO A 81 -2.89 -0.51 19.27
N ALA A 82 -3.57 -1.47 18.61
CA ALA A 82 -3.19 -2.88 18.66
C ALA A 82 -1.88 -3.12 17.90
N ILE A 83 -1.70 -2.49 16.73
CA ILE A 83 -0.46 -2.55 15.95
C ILE A 83 0.71 -1.96 16.75
N VAL A 84 0.55 -0.75 17.29
CA VAL A 84 1.63 -0.07 18.04
C VAL A 84 2.06 -0.86 19.28
N LYS A 85 1.14 -1.59 19.93
CA LYS A 85 1.45 -2.43 21.11
C LYS A 85 2.04 -3.81 20.76
N SER A 86 1.86 -4.25 19.51
CA SER A 86 2.35 -5.55 19.05
C SER A 86 3.77 -5.46 18.51
N SER A 87 4.36 -6.62 18.24
CA SER A 87 5.64 -6.78 17.55
C SER A 87 5.59 -6.47 16.05
N MET A 88 4.45 -6.07 15.48
CA MET A 88 4.28 -5.90 14.04
C MET A 88 5.29 -4.93 13.41
N ILE A 89 5.51 -3.76 14.03
CA ILE A 89 6.45 -2.74 13.51
C ILE A 89 7.89 -3.24 13.61
N ASP A 90 8.25 -3.86 14.74
CA ASP A 90 9.58 -4.45 14.94
C ASP A 90 9.88 -5.54 13.92
N TYR A 91 8.92 -6.46 13.72
CA TYR A 91 9.08 -7.59 12.82
C TYR A 91 9.13 -7.13 11.35
N ALA A 92 8.27 -6.19 10.96
CA ALA A 92 8.31 -5.60 9.63
C ALA A 92 9.64 -4.89 9.35
N THR A 93 10.17 -4.16 10.34
CA THR A 93 11.49 -3.51 10.24
C THR A 93 12.61 -4.54 10.12
N PHE A 94 12.56 -5.62 10.91
CA PHE A 94 13.53 -6.70 10.81
C PHE A 94 13.56 -7.32 9.41
N ILE A 95 12.40 -7.68 8.86
CA ILE A 95 12.32 -8.29 7.52
C ILE A 95 12.75 -7.28 6.46
N TYR A 96 12.36 -6.01 6.58
CA TYR A 96 12.83 -4.96 5.67
C TYR A 96 14.36 -4.87 5.63
N LEU A 97 15.02 -4.95 6.79
CA LEU A 97 16.48 -4.92 6.88
C LEU A 97 17.15 -6.14 6.22
N GLU A 98 16.49 -7.30 6.17
CA GLU A 98 16.95 -8.46 5.41
C GLU A 98 16.72 -8.26 3.91
N GLU A 99 15.51 -7.84 3.50
CA GLU A 99 15.14 -7.69 2.08
C GLU A 99 15.92 -6.57 1.37
N ARG A 100 16.23 -5.47 2.08
CA ARG A 100 17.03 -4.36 1.53
C ARG A 100 18.46 -4.74 1.17
N GLN A 101 18.98 -5.84 1.70
CA GLN A 101 20.30 -6.37 1.31
C GLN A 101 20.23 -7.21 0.03
N ASN A 102 19.03 -7.65 -0.35
CA ASN A 102 18.82 -8.54 -1.48
C ASN A 102 18.44 -7.81 -2.77
N VAL A 103 18.15 -6.49 -2.72
CA VAL A 103 17.83 -5.69 -3.91
C VAL A 103 19.08 -5.39 -4.75
N PRO A 104 18.96 -5.32 -6.09
CA PRO A 104 20.12 -5.15 -6.97
C PRO A 104 20.66 -3.71 -7.01
N SER A 105 19.85 -2.74 -6.58
CA SER A 105 20.16 -1.31 -6.55
C SER A 105 20.01 -0.75 -5.14
N ALA A 106 20.23 0.56 -4.98
CA ALA A 106 19.97 1.22 -3.70
C ALA A 106 18.53 0.94 -3.24
N PRO A 107 18.32 0.56 -1.97
CA PRO A 107 16.98 0.32 -1.46
C PRO A 107 16.19 1.63 -1.42
N ILE A 108 14.99 1.62 -2.01
CA ILE A 108 14.03 2.72 -1.97
C ILE A 108 12.68 2.08 -1.69
N SER A 109 12.04 2.53 -0.61
CA SER A 109 10.86 1.86 -0.06
C SER A 109 9.70 2.78 0.24
N ALA A 110 8.49 2.24 0.05
CA ALA A 110 7.24 2.85 0.45
C ALA A 110 6.56 2.01 1.53
N TRP A 111 6.19 2.65 2.64
CA TRP A 111 5.57 2.00 3.78
C TRP A 111 4.14 2.49 3.94
N PHE A 112 3.17 1.59 3.82
CA PHE A 112 1.75 1.90 3.92
C PHE A 112 1.25 1.59 5.33
N CYS A 113 0.92 2.65 6.05
CA CYS A 113 0.39 2.59 7.41
C CYS A 113 -1.11 2.89 7.43
N PRO A 114 -1.89 2.25 8.32
CA PRO A 114 -3.33 2.43 8.39
C PRO A 114 -3.74 3.73 9.12
N ASP A 115 -2.83 4.30 9.92
CA ASP A 115 -3.07 5.48 10.75
C ASP A 115 -1.77 6.26 10.99
N VAL A 116 -1.91 7.55 11.31
CA VAL A 116 -0.80 8.46 11.61
C VAL A 116 0.02 8.00 12.81
N THR A 117 -0.63 7.49 13.87
CA THR A 117 0.07 6.99 15.06
C THR A 117 0.99 5.81 14.74
N VAL A 118 0.54 4.91 13.87
CA VAL A 118 1.34 3.76 13.40
C VAL A 118 2.48 4.25 12.54
N ALA A 119 2.23 5.23 11.67
CA ALA A 119 3.23 5.80 10.79
C ALA A 119 4.35 6.53 11.57
N GLU A 120 4.02 7.30 12.60
CA GLU A 120 5.01 7.93 13.49
C GLU A 120 5.85 6.90 14.22
N ALA A 121 5.22 5.87 14.81
CA ALA A 121 5.96 4.80 15.48
C ALA A 121 6.86 4.00 14.52
N THR A 122 6.41 3.82 13.28
CA THR A 122 7.19 3.17 12.21
C THR A 122 8.37 4.03 11.78
N LEU A 123 8.15 5.34 11.59
CA LEU A 123 9.19 6.30 11.24
C LEU A 123 10.32 6.29 12.27
N GLU A 124 9.98 6.39 13.56
CA GLU A 124 10.95 6.31 14.66
C GLU A 124 11.73 5.00 14.64
N LYS A 125 11.06 3.87 14.43
CA LYS A 125 11.72 2.55 14.38
C LYS A 125 12.68 2.43 13.20
N VAL A 126 12.28 2.90 12.02
CA VAL A 126 13.10 2.87 10.81
C VAL A 126 14.32 3.77 10.98
N ARG A 127 14.13 5.01 11.46
CA ARG A 127 15.23 5.96 11.73
C ARG A 127 16.20 5.45 12.80
N ALA A 128 15.71 4.75 13.82
CA ALA A 128 16.56 4.13 14.84
C ALA A 128 17.54 3.08 14.27
N ASN A 129 17.29 2.56 13.06
CA ASN A 129 18.18 1.66 12.35
C ASN A 129 19.11 2.39 11.34
N GLY A 130 19.20 3.73 11.42
CA GLY A 130 20.08 4.55 10.58
C GLY A 130 19.62 4.67 9.13
N ILE A 131 18.33 4.50 8.87
CA ILE A 131 17.72 4.67 7.55
C ILE A 131 17.11 6.08 7.47
N GLU A 132 17.43 6.80 6.39
CA GLU A 132 16.80 8.08 6.11
C GLU A 132 15.35 7.86 5.69
N ALA A 133 14.42 8.42 6.45
CA ALA A 133 13.01 8.13 6.33
C ALA A 133 12.19 9.37 6.64
N GLU A 134 11.05 9.54 5.98
CA GLU A 134 10.12 10.64 6.19
C GLU A 134 8.67 10.15 6.16
N ILE A 135 7.75 10.97 6.69
CA ILE A 135 6.32 10.67 6.71
C ILE A 135 5.54 11.65 5.82
N VAL A 136 4.63 11.10 5.01
CA VAL A 136 3.68 11.88 4.22
C VAL A 136 2.24 11.46 4.54
N THR A 137 1.39 12.44 4.85
CA THR A 137 -0.01 12.22 5.18
C THR A 137 -0.90 13.20 4.40
N ALA A 138 -2.22 12.99 4.45
CA ALA A 138 -3.16 13.91 3.81
C ALA A 138 -3.09 15.35 4.34
N SER A 139 -2.54 15.56 5.55
CA SER A 139 -2.33 16.90 6.13
C SER A 139 -0.98 17.52 5.77
N THR A 140 -0.05 16.78 5.15
CA THR A 140 1.23 17.34 4.69
C THR A 140 0.94 18.39 3.59
N PRO A 141 1.41 19.65 3.75
CA PRO A 141 1.26 20.68 2.74
C PRO A 141 1.76 20.24 1.36
N ILE A 142 1.09 20.69 0.30
CA ILE A 142 1.43 20.27 -1.08
C ILE A 142 2.91 20.50 -1.42
N THR A 143 3.46 21.67 -1.07
CA THR A 143 4.84 22.03 -1.39
C THR A 143 5.83 21.10 -0.69
N GLU A 144 5.66 20.92 0.62
CA GLU A 144 6.47 20.01 1.43
C GLU A 144 6.37 18.56 0.94
N ARG A 145 5.15 18.11 0.61
CA ARG A 145 4.94 16.78 0.03
C ARG A 145 5.73 16.60 -1.27
N MET A 146 5.70 17.57 -2.18
CA MET A 146 6.44 17.46 -3.43
C MET A 146 7.95 17.39 -3.19
N GLU A 147 8.48 18.18 -2.26
CA GLU A 147 9.90 18.16 -1.89
C GLU A 147 10.31 16.80 -1.31
N LEU A 148 9.50 16.23 -0.41
CA LEU A 148 9.73 14.91 0.18
C LEU A 148 9.69 13.80 -0.88
N LEU A 149 8.75 13.87 -1.83
CA LEU A 149 8.65 12.88 -2.91
C LEU A 149 9.83 12.99 -3.89
N GLU A 150 10.29 14.18 -4.22
CA GLU A 150 11.48 14.39 -5.04
C GLU A 150 12.75 13.87 -4.34
N ALA A 151 12.89 14.12 -3.04
CA ALA A 151 13.98 13.58 -2.22
C ALA A 151 13.90 12.05 -2.08
N HIS A 152 12.71 11.45 -2.14
CA HIS A 152 12.54 10.00 -2.19
C HIS A 152 12.91 9.41 -3.56
N GLU A 153 12.49 10.07 -4.64
CA GLU A 153 12.79 9.66 -6.01
C GLU A 153 14.30 9.69 -6.31
N ASN A 154 15.02 10.70 -5.80
CA ASN A 154 16.46 10.81 -5.98
C ASN A 154 17.29 9.96 -5.01
N GLY A 155 16.64 9.29 -4.05
CA GLY A 155 17.26 8.40 -3.07
C GLY A 155 17.90 9.09 -1.87
N ALA A 156 17.70 10.39 -1.66
CA ALA A 156 18.07 11.06 -0.42
C ALA A 156 17.24 10.55 0.76
N ILE A 157 15.96 10.22 0.53
CA ILE A 157 15.09 9.53 1.49
C ILE A 157 14.92 8.09 0.99
N GLU A 158 15.33 7.12 1.80
CA GLU A 158 15.18 5.70 1.45
C GLU A 158 13.76 5.20 1.76
N ALA A 159 13.19 5.55 2.91
CA ALA A 159 11.89 5.02 3.34
C ALA A 159 10.83 6.12 3.46
N MET A 160 9.84 6.11 2.57
CA MET A 160 8.68 6.99 2.65
C MET A 160 7.52 6.30 3.36
N VAL A 161 7.17 6.77 4.56
CA VAL A 161 6.04 6.28 5.35
C VAL A 161 4.79 7.07 4.98
N SER A 162 3.72 6.40 4.56
CA SER A 162 2.53 7.03 4.02
C SER A 162 1.26 6.57 4.72
N VAL A 163 0.37 7.54 4.96
CA VAL A 163 -1.02 7.30 5.38
C VAL A 163 -1.95 7.90 4.34
N GLY A 164 -2.45 7.06 3.43
CA GLY A 164 -3.46 7.43 2.43
C GLY A 164 -3.00 8.36 1.31
N VAL A 165 -1.70 8.65 1.17
CA VAL A 165 -1.18 9.57 0.13
C VAL A 165 -0.63 8.83 -1.09
N LEU A 166 0.25 7.85 -0.88
CA LEU A 166 0.90 7.12 -1.99
C LEU A 166 0.00 6.06 -2.64
N ALA A 167 -1.26 5.96 -2.23
CA ALA A 167 -2.17 4.94 -2.73
C ALA A 167 -2.63 5.21 -4.18
N GLU A 168 -2.70 6.47 -4.58
CA GLU A 168 -3.13 6.88 -5.92
C GLU A 168 -2.30 8.09 -6.38
N GLY A 169 -1.90 8.11 -7.66
CA GLY A 169 -1.26 9.26 -8.28
C GLY A 169 0.22 9.49 -7.92
N TRP A 170 0.87 8.53 -7.27
CA TRP A 170 2.31 8.49 -7.05
C TRP A 170 2.93 7.35 -7.86
N ASP A 171 4.05 7.63 -8.52
CA ASP A 171 4.85 6.67 -9.26
C ASP A 171 6.33 7.03 -9.06
N ASN A 172 7.11 6.08 -8.54
CA ASN A 172 8.55 6.21 -8.38
C ASN A 172 9.21 4.95 -8.98
N PRO A 173 9.82 5.04 -10.17
CA PRO A 173 10.41 3.88 -10.85
C PRO A 173 11.61 3.28 -10.11
N HIS A 174 12.16 4.00 -9.12
CA HIS A 174 13.26 3.52 -8.29
C HIS A 174 12.78 2.80 -7.04
N CYS A 175 11.50 2.90 -6.67
CA CYS A 175 10.94 2.20 -5.51
C CYS A 175 10.90 0.69 -5.76
N ASN A 176 11.75 -0.05 -5.04
CA ASN A 176 11.97 -1.48 -5.22
C ASN A 176 11.48 -2.34 -4.03
N LEU A 177 11.01 -1.69 -2.95
CA LEU A 177 10.47 -2.35 -1.77
C LEU A 177 9.16 -1.68 -1.32
N ILE A 178 8.13 -2.47 -1.08
CA ILE A 178 6.86 -1.99 -0.54
C ILE A 178 6.57 -2.74 0.75
N VAL A 179 6.28 -2.02 1.83
CA VAL A 179 5.91 -2.60 3.13
C VAL A 179 4.46 -2.22 3.46
N HIS A 180 3.59 -3.20 3.63
CA HIS A 180 2.22 -2.99 4.08
C HIS A 180 2.05 -3.38 5.55
N LEU A 181 1.66 -2.41 6.38
CA LEU A 181 1.34 -2.60 7.80
C LEU A 181 -0.19 -2.61 8.02
N ALA A 182 -0.92 -3.45 7.28
CA ALA A 182 -2.38 -3.52 7.34
C ALA A 182 -2.85 -4.90 7.81
N ALA A 183 -3.69 -4.94 8.85
CA ALA A 183 -4.41 -6.15 9.22
C ALA A 183 -5.58 -6.35 8.25
N ASN A 184 -5.36 -7.16 7.22
CA ASN A 184 -6.41 -7.52 6.27
C ASN A 184 -7.12 -8.80 6.71
N SER A 185 -8.43 -8.74 6.84
CA SER A 185 -9.37 -9.87 6.87
C SER A 185 -9.41 -10.55 5.49
N PHE A 186 -8.29 -11.17 5.08
CA PHE A 186 -8.27 -11.89 3.80
C PHE A 186 -8.97 -13.25 3.95
N GLU A 187 -10.25 -13.30 3.62
CA GLU A 187 -11.00 -14.54 3.41
C GLU A 187 -10.91 -14.93 1.94
N GLY A 188 -9.82 -15.63 1.59
CA GLY A 188 -9.53 -16.07 0.22
C GLY A 188 -8.54 -17.23 0.18
N ARG A 189 -9.09 -18.44 -0.04
CA ARG A 189 -8.43 -19.68 -0.52
C ARG A 189 -7.26 -20.31 0.25
N LEU A 190 -6.89 -19.83 1.43
CA LEU A 190 -6.12 -20.62 2.41
C LEU A 190 -6.93 -20.61 3.71
N GLY A 191 -7.36 -21.78 4.15
CA GLY A 191 -8.39 -21.98 5.18
C GLY A 191 -8.24 -21.15 6.46
N ALA A 192 -9.40 -20.72 6.98
CA ALA A 192 -9.71 -20.38 8.37
C ALA A 192 -8.53 -19.88 9.22
N ASN A 193 -8.10 -18.64 9.01
CA ASN A 193 -7.47 -17.80 10.05
C ASN A 193 -7.61 -16.33 9.62
N SER A 194 -8.51 -15.62 10.27
CA SER A 194 -8.72 -14.17 10.13
C SER A 194 -7.37 -13.43 10.31
N GLY A 195 -6.96 -12.71 9.26
CA GLY A 195 -5.57 -12.39 8.97
C GLY A 195 -4.92 -11.29 9.83
N LYS A 196 -3.90 -11.69 10.60
CA LYS A 196 -2.89 -10.81 11.21
C LYS A 196 -1.65 -10.78 10.31
N ARG A 197 -1.69 -10.07 9.18
CA ARG A 197 -0.60 -10.12 8.19
C ARG A 197 0.09 -8.76 8.03
N SER A 198 1.40 -8.79 7.85
CA SER A 198 2.14 -7.73 7.14
C SER A 198 2.70 -8.34 5.85
N SER A 199 3.00 -7.52 4.86
CA SER A 199 3.62 -8.04 3.63
C SER A 199 4.66 -7.10 3.07
N ILE A 200 5.69 -7.72 2.48
CA ILE A 200 6.70 -7.02 1.70
C ILE A 200 6.59 -7.47 0.26
N CYS A 201 6.49 -6.50 -0.65
CA CYS A 201 6.57 -6.73 -2.09
C CYS A 201 7.90 -6.19 -2.59
N ARG A 202 8.54 -6.92 -3.50
CA ARG A 202 9.74 -6.50 -4.22
C ARG A 202 9.49 -6.55 -5.72
N GLY A 203 9.88 -5.49 -6.43
CA GLY A 203 9.95 -5.40 -7.89
C GLY A 203 11.39 -5.20 -8.28
#